data_AF-A0A530KQ82-F1
#
_entry.id   AF-A0A530KQ82-F1
#
_cell.length_a   1.000
_cell.length_b   1.000
_cell.length_c   1.000
_cell.angle_alpha   90.00
_cell.angle_beta   90.00
_cell.angle_gamma   90.00
#
_symmetry.space_group_name_H-M   'P 1'
#
loop_
_entity.id
_entity.type
_entity.pdbx_description
1 polymer ?
#
loop_
_entity_poly.entity_id
_entity_poly.type
_entity_poly.pdbx_seq_one_letter_code
_entity_poly.pdbx_strand_id
1 'polypeptide(L)' 'MSAIKLNEPILEDDYPVYADYLYVADGRVIRSDWHDVTVRRLKHELGAKEIRRCDIYGRKAQAEAS' A
#
# COMPACT_ATOMS: atom_id res chain seq x y z
N MET A 1 -4.69 24.11 -6.14
CA MET A 1 -5.33 23.03 -5.36
C MET A 1 -4.26 22.44 -4.44
N SER A 2 -4.46 22.49 -3.12
CA SER A 2 -3.56 21.78 -2.20
C SER A 2 -3.76 20.28 -2.41
N ALA A 3 -2.72 19.57 -2.80
CA ALA A 3 -2.77 18.12 -2.93
C ALA A 3 -3.12 17.50 -1.56
N ILE A 4 -4.10 16.59 -1.53
CA ILE A 4 -4.42 15.82 -0.31
C ILE A 4 -3.17 15.01 0.06
N LYS A 5 -2.66 15.25 1.27
CA LYS A 5 -1.49 14.54 1.78
C LYS A 5 -1.94 13.17 2.31
N LEU A 6 -1.67 12.11 1.56
CA LEU A 6 -1.98 10.72 1.94
C LEU A 6 -1.09 10.25 3.09
N ASN A 7 -1.67 9.57 4.08
CA ASN A 7 -0.94 8.95 5.19
C ASN A 7 -0.47 7.53 4.84
N GLU A 8 0.50 7.44 3.93
CA GLU A 8 1.01 6.16 3.38
C GLU A 8 2.50 5.97 3.70
N PRO A 9 2.84 5.65 4.95
CA PRO A 9 4.22 5.37 5.33
C PRO A 9 4.73 4.09 4.65
N ILE A 10 6.03 4.07 4.34
CA ILE A 10 6.74 2.88 3.87
C ILE A 10 6.72 1.85 5.00
N LEU A 11 6.39 0.61 4.66
CA LEU A 11 6.41 -0.51 5.58
C LEU A 11 7.79 -1.19 5.58
N GLU A 12 8.24 -1.58 6.76
CA GLU A 12 9.48 -2.32 6.97
C GLU A 12 9.36 -3.76 6.41
N ASP A 13 10.50 -4.37 6.08
CA ASP A 13 10.57 -5.67 5.39
C ASP A 13 9.99 -6.84 6.19
N ASP A 14 10.00 -6.74 7.52
CA ASP A 14 9.46 -7.72 8.47
C ASP A 14 8.00 -7.46 8.84
N TYR A 15 7.40 -6.36 8.37
CA TYR A 15 5.99 -6.06 8.62
C TYR A 15 5.08 -7.15 8.02
N PRO A 16 4.10 -7.66 8.79
CA PRO A 16 3.19 -8.71 8.33
C PRO A 16 2.24 -8.20 7.25
N VAL A 17 2.04 -9.01 6.21
CA VAL A 17 1.06 -8.78 5.16
C VAL A 17 -0.18 -9.61 5.45
N TYR A 18 -1.35 -8.99 5.31
CA TYR A 18 -2.64 -9.60 5.56
C TYR A 18 -3.40 -9.77 4.25
N ALA A 19 -4.12 -10.88 4.12
CA ALA A 19 -5.07 -11.08 3.04
C ALA A 19 -6.22 -10.08 3.14
N ASP A 20 -6.78 -9.72 2.00
CA ASP A 20 -7.84 -8.72 1.81
C ASP A 20 -7.51 -7.28 2.20
N TYR A 21 -6.30 -7.00 2.68
CA TYR A 21 -5.84 -5.65 2.95
C TYR A 21 -5.33 -4.97 1.68
N LEU A 22 -5.50 -3.64 1.65
CA LEU A 22 -4.96 -2.79 0.59
C LEU A 22 -3.57 -2.28 0.95
N TYR A 23 -2.67 -2.37 -0.01
CA TYR A 23 -1.31 -1.84 0.06
C TYR A 23 -1.02 -0.98 -1.17
N VAL A 24 0.03 -0.15 -1.07
CA VAL A 24 0.50 0.64 -2.21
C VAL A 24 1.89 0.16 -2.58
N ALA A 25 2.00 -0.50 -3.73
CA ALA A 25 3.25 -0.99 -4.30
C ALA A 25 3.74 -0.01 -5.37
N ASP A 26 4.87 0.66 -5.12
CA ASP A 26 5.45 1.68 -6.02
C ASP A 26 4.41 2.68 -6.58
N GLY A 27 3.52 3.14 -5.71
CA GLY A 27 2.45 4.11 -6.04
C GLY A 27 1.15 3.50 -6.57
N ARG A 28 1.08 2.19 -6.80
CA ARG A 28 -0.11 1.48 -7.27
C ARG A 28 -0.82 0.77 -6.13
N VAL A 29 -2.13 1.01 -5.98
CA VAL A 29 -2.95 0.29 -5.00
C VAL A 29 -3.12 -1.16 -5.46
N ILE A 30 -2.89 -2.10 -4.54
CA ILE A 30 -3.12 -3.53 -4.71
C ILE A 30 -3.95 -4.06 -3.54
N ARG A 31 -4.72 -5.13 -3.79
CA ARG A 31 -5.31 -5.97 -2.74
C ARG A 31 -4.47 -7.21 -2.59
N SER A 32 -4.03 -7.50 -1.36
CA SER A 32 -3.27 -8.71 -1.06
C SER A 32 -4.21 -9.91 -0.92
N ASP A 33 -3.78 -11.08 -1.40
CA ASP A 33 -4.40 -12.38 -1.11
C ASP A 33 -3.44 -13.30 -0.33
N TRP A 34 -2.35 -12.72 0.18
CA TRP A 34 -1.27 -13.47 0.82
C TRP A 34 -1.49 -13.61 2.32
N HIS A 35 -1.18 -14.79 2.84
CA HIS A 35 -1.27 -15.17 4.25
C HIS A 35 0.12 -15.54 4.77
N ASP A 36 0.40 -15.21 6.03
CA ASP A 36 1.66 -15.56 6.72
C ASP A 36 2.94 -15.16 5.96
N VAL A 37 2.91 -14.03 5.23
CA VAL A 37 4.08 -13.45 4.56
C VAL A 37 4.39 -12.05 5.09
N THR A 38 5.60 -11.58 4.82
CA THR A 38 6.03 -10.21 5.15
C THR A 38 6.14 -9.33 3.92
N VAL A 39 6.29 -8.02 4.14
CA VAL A 39 6.54 -7.03 3.08
C VAL A 39 7.74 -7.39 2.21
N ARG A 40 8.81 -7.96 2.79
CA ARG A 40 9.97 -8.43 2.01
C ARG A 40 9.58 -9.44 0.94
N ARG A 41 8.74 -10.42 1.30
CA ARG A 41 8.26 -11.42 0.34
C ARG A 41 7.36 -10.76 -0.69
N LEU A 42 6.45 -9.89 -0.26
CA LEU A 42 5.54 -9.18 -1.17
C LEU A 42 6.30 -8.31 -2.20
N LYS A 43 7.36 -7.59 -1.78
CA LYS A 43 8.25 -6.85 -2.68
C LYS A 43 8.87 -7.76 -3.75
N HIS A 44 9.40 -8.91 -3.33
CA HIS A 44 10.00 -9.89 -4.24
C HIS A 44 9.00 -10.40 -5.27
N GLU A 45 7.80 -10.80 -4.85
CA GLU A 45 6.75 -11.33 -5.74
C GLU A 45 6.25 -10.31 -6.76
N LEU A 46 6.14 -9.05 -6.34
CA LEU A 46 5.63 -7.96 -7.20
C LEU A 46 6.73 -7.24 -7.99
N GLY A 47 8.01 -7.55 -7.73
CA GLY A 47 9.13 -6.76 -8.24
C GLY A 47 9.10 -5.30 -7.76
N ALA A 48 8.51 -5.04 -6.59
CA ALA A 48 8.32 -3.70 -6.05
C ALA A 48 9.52 -3.25 -5.20
N LYS A 49 9.81 -1.94 -5.21
CA LYS A 49 10.86 -1.34 -4.36
C LYS A 49 10.32 -0.95 -2.98
N GLU A 50 9.13 -0.35 -2.96
CA GLU A 50 8.45 0.09 -1.76
C GLU A 50 7.04 -0.49 -1.67
N ILE A 51 6.68 -0.92 -0.46
CA ILE A 51 5.30 -1.19 -0.09
C ILE A 51 4.94 -0.19 1.01
N ARG A 52 3.80 0.48 0.84
CA ARG A 52 3.24 1.41 1.83
C ARG A 52 1.88 0.91 2.30
N ARG A 53 1.46 1.37 3.49
CA ARG A 53 0.05 1.28 3.89
C ARG A 53 -0.80 2.06 2.90
N CYS A 54 -2.01 1.58 2.60
CA CYS A 54 -2.98 2.31 1.79
C CYS A 54 -3.86 3.21 2.68
N ASP A 55 -3.88 4.52 2.39
CA ASP A 55 -4.82 5.46 2.99
C ASP A 55 -6.11 5.49 2.17
N ILE A 56 -7.00 4.54 2.43
CA ILE A 56 -8.22 4.32 1.65
C ILE A 56 -9.09 5.58 1.64
N TYR A 57 -9.25 6.24 2.79
CA TYR A 57 -10.06 7.43 2.92
C TYR A 57 -9.41 8.63 2.24
N GLY A 58 -8.10 8.82 2.41
CA GLY A 58 -7.34 9.87 1.72
C GLY A 58 -7.42 9.72 0.20
N ARG A 59 -7.27 8.51 -0.33
CA ARG A 59 -7.37 8.23 -1.77
C ARG A 59 -8.79 8.43 -2.30
N LYS A 60 -9.82 8.03 -1.55
CA LYS A 60 -11.21 8.28 -1.93
C LYS A 60 -11.51 9.77 -2.01
N ALA A 61 -11.08 10.55 -1.01
CA ALA A 61 -11.22 12.00 -1.03
C ALA A 61 -10.45 12.65 -2.19
N GLN A 62 -9.27 12.12 -2.54
CA GLN A 62 -8.49 12.60 -3.69
C GLN A 62 -9.19 12.34 -5.02
N ALA A 63 -9.81 11.16 -5.18
CA ALA A 63 -10.58 10.81 -6.36
C ALA A 63 -11.86 11.66 -6.51
N GLU A 64 -12.53 11.98 -5.40
CA GLU A 64 -13.72 12.85 -5.39
C GLU A 64 -13.39 14.33 -5.65
N ALA A 65 -12.15 14.75 -5.38
CA ALA A 65 -11.68 16.11 -5.60
C ALA A 65 -11.03 16.36 -6.97
N SER A 66 -10.89 15.31 -7.81
CA SER A 66 -10.33 15.37 -9.17
C SER A 66 -11.43 15.50 -10.22
#